data_AF-A0A374AG17-F1
#
_entry.id   AF-A0A374AG17-F1
#
_cell.length_a   1.000
_cell.length_b   1.000
_cell.length_c   1.000
_cell.angle_alpha   90.00
_cell.angle_beta   90.00
_cell.angle_gamma   90.00
#
_symmetry.space_group_name_H-M   'P 1'
#
loop_
_entity.id
_entity.type
_entity.pdbx_description
1 polymer ?
#
loop_
_entity_poly.entity_id
_entity_poly.type
_entity_poly.pdbx_seq_one_letter_code
_entity_poly.pdbx_strand_id
1 'polypeptide(L)'
;MSLKVKWKNNDITDITSNYSWSGSSYQAARTFEFGLLNPAGDQNFKIPDIKVGDIVCFYDGDDKLFHGKVTTRTRTGEAGNTTITCNDFMIHLLRSKGTYKFKKKKPEQIVKLICKDLKIKTTSLAKTGVKISKIFFQEKEYYNMILAVYTKAYRKKGKKYMPVMVGDKLSVIEKGKLLKIELNQGEGITESEFQETSDSVINKVAIYNEKNKKIGTVTNKKWMKTYGTFQEAITVDKGSGKKEAKNTLTGIEKSASITAIGDIRCISGYGLKIHDDDSGLTGKFYIENDSHTWENGTHMMTLELAFKNVMDTQDGDTEDNKTKSTGILNGKKVKALFTAYYPANNKMEGGFYDCKGKKLDPSKYTCAAPKSISYGKQIQVLGTKTSRDKKVHKVNDRGGRINIENGVYHFDLLMKTKAQCNKFGKRKGYAIIGNGTGFKQTSASGGKADKVIAKAKTYKGKVRYVFGAASPQSGKSDCSGYTQYVFKKAAGISIGRTAEAQATKGKKISKKNLKKGDLIIFQGTYKAGASHVGIYLGNKQFIHCSSSGGVKISNLNSTYYVKHWMQGRRVL
;
A
#
# COMPACT_ATOMS: atom_id res chain seq x y z
N MET A 1 20.58 -16.11 -23.78
CA MET A 1 19.26 -15.50 -23.51
C MET A 1 18.99 -14.49 -24.61
N SER A 2 17.83 -14.54 -25.27
CA SER A 2 17.41 -13.54 -26.24
C SER A 2 16.17 -12.85 -25.69
N LEU A 3 16.39 -11.76 -24.96
CA LEU A 3 15.30 -10.97 -24.41
C LEU A 3 14.61 -10.20 -25.54
N LYS A 4 13.30 -10.06 -25.45
CA LYS A 4 12.53 -9.31 -26.45
C LYS A 4 11.47 -8.46 -25.80
N VAL A 5 11.47 -7.17 -26.10
CA VAL A 5 10.38 -6.24 -25.74
C VAL A 5 9.65 -5.81 -27.00
N LYS A 6 8.34 -6.06 -27.03
CA LYS A 6 7.47 -5.58 -28.11
C LYS A 6 6.49 -4.53 -27.60
N TRP A 7 6.45 -3.37 -28.25
CA TRP A 7 5.44 -2.33 -28.05
C TRP A 7 4.55 -2.25 -29.28
N LYS A 8 3.23 -2.46 -29.13
CA LYS A 8 2.28 -2.54 -30.26
C LYS A 8 2.74 -3.50 -31.37
N ASN A 9 3.33 -4.63 -30.99
CA ASN A 9 3.95 -5.64 -31.86
C ASN A 9 5.27 -5.24 -32.54
N ASN A 10 5.70 -3.98 -32.46
CA ASN A 10 7.02 -3.54 -32.91
C ASN A 10 8.08 -3.95 -31.90
N ASP A 11 9.17 -4.52 -32.38
CA ASP A 11 10.34 -4.81 -31.56
C ASP A 11 11.03 -3.50 -31.18
N ILE A 12 11.22 -3.29 -29.88
CA ILE A 12 11.91 -2.11 -29.34
C ILE A 12 13.08 -2.51 -28.43
N THR A 13 13.52 -3.76 -28.52
CA THR A 13 14.51 -4.34 -27.59
C THR A 13 15.80 -3.52 -27.54
N ASP A 14 16.30 -3.08 -28.69
CA ASP A 14 17.59 -2.38 -28.84
C ASP A 14 17.65 -1.02 -28.15
N ILE A 15 16.50 -0.45 -27.79
CA ILE A 15 16.40 0.85 -27.13
C ILE A 15 15.84 0.72 -25.71
N THR A 16 15.80 -0.50 -25.18
CA THR A 16 15.33 -0.81 -23.82
C THR A 16 16.42 -1.46 -22.98
N SER A 17 16.31 -1.30 -21.65
CA SER A 17 17.27 -1.84 -20.68
C SER A 17 16.62 -2.03 -19.32
N ASN A 18 17.35 -2.59 -18.36
CA ASN A 18 16.96 -2.71 -16.95
C ASN A 18 15.58 -3.34 -16.77
N TYR A 19 15.44 -4.58 -17.23
CA TYR A 19 14.16 -5.29 -17.21
C TYR A 19 13.88 -5.83 -15.81
N SER A 20 12.70 -5.57 -15.28
CA SER A 20 12.20 -6.16 -14.04
C SER A 20 10.81 -6.73 -14.26
N TRP A 21 10.62 -7.99 -13.90
CA TRP A 21 9.34 -8.68 -13.94
C TRP A 21 9.02 -9.25 -12.57
N SER A 22 7.91 -8.85 -11.99
CA SER A 22 7.58 -9.17 -10.59
C SER A 22 6.12 -9.50 -10.39
N GLY A 23 5.85 -10.23 -9.31
CA GLY A 23 4.51 -10.56 -8.87
C GLY A 23 4.43 -10.84 -7.37
N SER A 24 3.20 -10.98 -6.91
CA SER A 24 2.90 -11.24 -5.50
C SER A 24 1.65 -12.11 -5.37
N SER A 25 1.64 -13.00 -4.38
CA SER A 25 0.42 -13.71 -3.99
C SER A 25 -0.63 -12.79 -3.38
N TYR A 26 -0.25 -11.58 -2.97
CA TYR A 26 -1.12 -10.55 -2.40
C TYR A 26 -1.55 -9.49 -3.42
N GLN A 27 -0.72 -9.25 -4.45
CA GLN A 27 -1.03 -8.37 -5.57
C GLN A 27 -1.15 -9.18 -6.85
N ALA A 28 -2.39 -9.53 -7.20
CA ALA A 28 -2.64 -10.51 -8.26
C ALA A 28 -2.19 -10.09 -9.67
N ALA A 29 -2.03 -8.79 -9.93
CA ALA A 29 -1.51 -8.32 -11.22
C ALA A 29 0.01 -8.31 -11.21
N ARG A 30 0.64 -9.01 -12.17
CA ARG A 30 2.08 -8.96 -12.35
C ARG A 30 2.49 -7.61 -12.97
N THR A 31 3.71 -7.20 -12.68
CA THR A 31 4.30 -5.94 -13.14
C THR A 31 5.51 -6.23 -14.00
N PHE A 32 5.62 -5.52 -15.11
CA PHE A 32 6.83 -5.47 -15.93
C PHE A 32 7.30 -4.04 -16.02
N GLU A 33 8.56 -3.80 -15.66
CA GLU A 33 9.21 -2.50 -15.71
C GLU A 33 10.46 -2.59 -16.57
N PHE A 34 10.70 -1.56 -17.38
CA PHE A 34 11.91 -1.44 -18.18
C PHE A 34 12.28 0.03 -18.37
N GLY A 35 13.57 0.28 -18.56
CA GLY A 35 14.11 1.55 -19.02
C GLY A 35 13.97 1.67 -20.53
N LEU A 36 13.46 2.81 -20.99
CA LEU A 36 13.46 3.24 -22.38
C LEU A 36 14.54 4.32 -22.54
N LEU A 37 15.45 4.15 -23.49
CA LEU A 37 16.53 5.10 -23.74
C LEU A 37 15.99 6.52 -23.96
N ASN A 38 16.60 7.49 -23.30
CA ASN A 38 16.27 8.91 -23.35
C ASN A 38 17.54 9.73 -23.61
N PRO A 39 17.98 9.84 -24.87
CA PRO A 39 19.09 10.72 -25.25
C PRO A 39 18.62 12.17 -25.22
N ALA A 40 18.75 12.82 -24.07
CA ALA A 40 18.30 14.21 -23.92
C ALA A 40 19.12 15.14 -24.82
N GLY A 41 18.44 15.86 -25.72
CA GLY A 41 19.07 16.85 -26.62
C GLY A 41 19.45 16.34 -28.00
N ASP A 42 19.38 15.03 -28.26
CA ASP A 42 19.59 14.47 -29.60
C ASP A 42 18.30 14.59 -30.43
N GLN A 43 18.31 15.46 -31.44
CA GLN A 43 17.16 15.65 -32.34
C GLN A 43 17.07 14.59 -33.45
N ASN A 44 18.15 13.83 -33.68
CA ASN A 44 18.21 12.81 -34.73
C ASN A 44 17.71 11.45 -34.25
N PHE A 45 17.63 11.23 -32.93
CA PHE A 45 17.15 9.99 -32.35
C PHE A 45 15.63 9.97 -32.15
N LYS A 46 14.92 9.14 -32.93
CA LYS A 46 13.46 8.96 -32.82
C LYS A 46 13.11 7.95 -31.72
N ILE A 47 12.73 8.44 -30.54
CA ILE A 47 12.24 7.61 -29.43
C ILE A 47 10.78 7.21 -29.69
N PRO A 48 10.40 5.93 -29.52
CA PRO A 48 8.99 5.53 -29.53
C PRO A 48 8.16 6.29 -28.51
N ASP A 49 7.05 6.89 -28.95
CA ASP A 49 6.11 7.56 -28.06
C ASP A 49 5.17 6.55 -27.39
N ILE A 50 5.72 5.80 -26.44
CA ILE A 50 4.97 4.86 -25.63
C ILE A 50 4.02 5.64 -24.70
N LYS A 51 2.72 5.36 -24.82
CA LYS A 51 1.64 6.00 -24.07
C LYS A 51 1.06 5.08 -23.01
N VAL A 52 0.53 5.67 -21.94
CA VAL A 52 -0.29 4.93 -20.95
C VAL A 52 -1.47 4.30 -21.69
N GLY A 53 -1.69 3.01 -21.44
CA GLY A 53 -2.70 2.19 -22.11
C GLY A 53 -2.18 1.36 -23.30
N ASP A 54 -0.99 1.67 -23.82
CA ASP A 54 -0.38 0.89 -24.91
C ASP A 54 -0.02 -0.52 -24.45
N ILE A 55 -0.07 -1.47 -25.39
CA ILE A 55 0.27 -2.87 -25.15
C ILE A 55 1.78 -3.08 -25.22
N VAL A 56 2.31 -3.77 -24.21
CA VAL A 56 3.69 -4.25 -24.16
C VAL A 56 3.70 -5.75 -23.89
N CYS A 57 4.57 -6.46 -24.62
CA CYS A 57 4.89 -7.86 -24.37
C CYS A 57 6.39 -7.99 -24.08
N PHE A 58 6.73 -8.88 -23.15
CA PHE A 58 8.11 -9.23 -22.81
C PHE A 58 8.32 -10.73 -22.94
N TYR A 59 9.46 -11.11 -23.51
CA TYR A 59 9.84 -12.49 -23.77
C TYR A 59 11.27 -12.75 -23.29
N ASP A 60 11.52 -14.00 -22.90
CA ASP A 60 12.86 -14.57 -22.73
C ASP A 60 12.95 -15.81 -23.62
N GLY A 61 13.73 -15.71 -24.70
CA GLY A 61 13.66 -16.69 -25.79
C GLY A 61 12.26 -16.72 -26.41
N ASP A 62 11.69 -17.91 -26.54
CA ASP A 62 10.34 -18.12 -27.07
C ASP A 62 9.24 -17.93 -26.02
N ASP A 63 9.61 -17.88 -24.74
CA ASP A 63 8.66 -17.79 -23.63
C ASP A 63 8.14 -16.37 -23.44
N LYS A 64 6.82 -16.19 -23.62
CA LYS A 64 6.14 -14.93 -23.35
C LYS A 64 5.90 -14.75 -21.85
N LEU A 65 6.82 -14.07 -21.18
CA LEU A 65 6.76 -13.82 -19.74
C LEU A 65 5.67 -12.83 -19.34
N PHE A 66 5.43 -11.81 -20.18
CA PHE A 66 4.47 -10.76 -19.85
C PHE A 66 3.68 -10.28 -21.07
N HIS A 67 2.41 -9.97 -20.84
CA HIS A 67 1.52 -9.29 -21.78
C HIS A 67 0.61 -8.37 -20.97
N GLY A 68 0.76 -7.06 -21.14
CA GLY A 68 0.01 -6.09 -20.36
C GLY A 68 -0.02 -4.71 -20.99
N LYS A 69 -0.53 -3.76 -20.21
CA LYS A 69 -0.65 -2.36 -20.60
C LYS A 69 0.30 -1.49 -19.80
N VAL A 70 0.85 -0.47 -20.45
CA VAL A 70 1.57 0.62 -19.79
C VAL A 70 0.62 1.32 -18.83
N THR A 71 0.96 1.36 -17.54
CA THR A 71 0.16 2.03 -16.51
C THR A 71 0.82 3.29 -15.99
N THR A 72 2.15 3.34 -16.03
CA THR A 72 2.92 4.50 -15.59
C THR A 72 4.09 4.75 -16.53
N ARG A 73 4.39 6.02 -16.78
CA ARG A 73 5.58 6.48 -17.48
C ARG A 73 6.23 7.58 -16.66
N THR A 74 7.51 7.42 -16.36
CA THR A 74 8.29 8.41 -15.58
C THR A 74 9.43 8.95 -16.43
N ARG A 75 9.34 10.22 -16.83
CA ARG A 75 10.41 10.93 -17.55
C ARG A 75 11.21 11.81 -16.58
N THR A 76 12.53 11.83 -16.75
CA THR A 76 13.44 12.78 -16.09
C THR A 76 14.00 13.77 -17.13
N GLY A 77 14.37 14.97 -16.71
CA GLY A 77 14.97 15.99 -17.59
C GLY A 77 16.45 15.76 -17.92
N GLU A 78 17.03 14.68 -17.39
CA GLU A 78 18.42 14.29 -17.62
C GLU A 78 18.48 13.17 -18.66
N ALA A 79 19.57 13.11 -19.43
CA ALA A 79 19.86 11.98 -20.31
C ALA A 79 19.96 10.68 -19.49
N GLY A 80 19.51 9.56 -20.05
CA GLY A 80 19.50 8.27 -19.37
C GLY A 80 18.31 7.42 -19.79
N ASN A 81 17.54 6.90 -18.83
CA ASN A 81 16.38 6.05 -19.09
C ASN A 81 15.09 6.67 -18.56
N THR A 82 14.04 6.66 -19.38
CA THR A 82 12.64 6.82 -18.95
C THR A 82 12.15 5.48 -18.44
N THR A 83 11.64 5.42 -17.20
CA THR A 83 11.06 4.18 -16.68
C THR A 83 9.63 4.01 -17.17
N ILE A 84 9.34 2.85 -17.78
CA ILE A 84 8.01 2.42 -18.21
C ILE A 84 7.56 1.28 -17.31
N THR A 85 6.42 1.45 -16.63
CA THR A 85 5.81 0.42 -15.78
C THR A 85 4.53 -0.07 -16.43
N CYS A 86 4.41 -1.39 -16.59
CA CYS A 86 3.28 -2.07 -17.19
C CYS A 86 2.64 -3.03 -16.18
N ASN A 87 1.32 -3.19 -16.23
CA ASN A 87 0.61 -4.23 -15.50
C ASN A 87 -0.13 -5.16 -16.46
N ASP A 88 -0.22 -6.44 -16.10
CA ASP A 88 -1.02 -7.39 -16.86
C ASP A 88 -2.53 -7.07 -16.79
N PHE A 89 -3.35 -7.83 -17.53
CA PHE A 89 -4.78 -7.57 -17.58
C PHE A 89 -5.56 -7.93 -16.31
N MET A 90 -4.93 -8.53 -15.29
CA MET A 90 -5.57 -8.76 -13.99
C MET A 90 -6.02 -7.43 -13.36
N ILE A 91 -5.35 -6.33 -13.71
CA ILE A 91 -5.71 -4.99 -13.23
C ILE A 91 -7.16 -4.61 -13.55
N HIS A 92 -7.73 -5.12 -14.64
CA HIS A 92 -9.12 -4.90 -14.99
C HIS A 92 -10.08 -5.62 -14.03
N LEU A 93 -9.78 -6.86 -13.65
CA LEU A 93 -10.56 -7.61 -12.67
C LEU A 93 -10.46 -7.02 -11.26
N LEU A 94 -9.31 -6.43 -10.94
CA LEU A 94 -9.06 -5.76 -9.65
C LEU A 94 -9.76 -4.40 -9.54
N ARG A 95 -9.93 -3.67 -10.64
CA ARG A 95 -10.47 -2.30 -10.63
C ARG A 95 -11.94 -2.19 -11.07
N SER A 96 -12.44 -3.19 -11.80
CA SER A 96 -13.83 -3.21 -12.23
C SER A 96 -14.71 -3.95 -11.23
N LYS A 97 -15.97 -3.52 -11.11
CA LYS A 97 -16.96 -4.07 -10.18
C LYS A 97 -18.21 -4.52 -10.93
N GLY A 98 -18.96 -5.44 -10.30
CA GLY A 98 -20.26 -5.88 -10.80
C GLY A 98 -21.16 -6.39 -9.69
N THR A 99 -22.38 -6.75 -10.07
CA THR A 99 -23.39 -7.36 -9.19
C THR A 99 -23.86 -8.64 -9.84
N TYR A 100 -23.78 -9.75 -9.12
CA TYR A 100 -24.11 -11.07 -9.64
C TYR A 100 -24.82 -11.93 -8.61
N LYS A 101 -25.68 -12.80 -9.13
CA LYS A 101 -26.32 -13.86 -8.37
C LYS A 101 -26.13 -15.18 -9.10
N PHE A 102 -25.45 -16.13 -8.47
CA PHE A 102 -25.25 -17.46 -9.03
C PHE A 102 -25.96 -18.51 -8.17
N LYS A 103 -26.54 -19.50 -8.83
CA LYS A 103 -27.19 -20.65 -8.20
C LYS A 103 -26.76 -21.94 -8.88
N LYS A 104 -26.49 -22.99 -8.09
CA LYS A 104 -26.16 -24.36 -8.54
C LYS A 104 -25.05 -24.43 -9.62
N LYS A 105 -24.04 -23.58 -9.55
CA LYS A 105 -22.90 -23.55 -10.52
C LYS A 105 -21.57 -23.90 -9.85
N LYS A 106 -20.63 -24.43 -10.63
CA LYS A 106 -19.24 -24.64 -10.18
C LYS A 106 -18.43 -23.34 -10.30
N PRO A 107 -17.41 -23.11 -9.45
CA PRO A 107 -16.49 -21.99 -9.55
C PRO A 107 -15.99 -21.70 -10.97
N GLU A 108 -15.46 -22.71 -11.66
CA GLU A 108 -14.93 -22.57 -13.02
C GLU A 108 -15.99 -22.14 -14.06
N GLN A 109 -17.27 -22.47 -13.82
CA GLN A 109 -18.37 -22.01 -14.68
C GLN A 109 -18.75 -20.55 -14.38
N ILE A 110 -18.72 -20.16 -13.10
CA ILE A 110 -19.00 -18.79 -12.68
C ILE A 110 -17.94 -17.83 -13.22
N VAL A 111 -16.66 -18.21 -13.13
CA VAL A 111 -15.56 -17.39 -13.67
C VAL A 111 -15.71 -17.17 -15.17
N LYS A 112 -16.07 -18.21 -15.94
CA LYS A 112 -16.35 -18.05 -17.38
C LYS A 112 -17.45 -17.03 -17.66
N LEU A 113 -18.52 -17.00 -16.86
CA LEU A 113 -19.60 -16.03 -17.02
C LEU A 113 -19.13 -14.60 -16.73
N ILE A 114 -18.47 -14.40 -15.59
CA ILE A 114 -17.90 -13.11 -15.20
C ILE A 114 -16.95 -12.57 -16.29
N CYS A 115 -16.03 -13.41 -16.76
CA CYS A 115 -15.06 -13.01 -17.76
C CYS A 115 -15.70 -12.74 -19.13
N LYS A 116 -16.76 -13.47 -19.50
CA LYS A 116 -17.52 -13.24 -20.74
C LYS A 116 -18.10 -11.82 -20.76
N ASP A 117 -18.72 -11.37 -19.67
CA ASP A 117 -19.32 -10.03 -19.58
C ASP A 117 -18.28 -8.91 -19.70
N LEU A 118 -17.07 -9.16 -19.18
CA LEU A 118 -15.93 -8.25 -19.28
C LEU A 118 -15.16 -8.34 -20.60
N LYS A 119 -15.55 -9.25 -21.51
CA LYS A 119 -14.80 -9.57 -22.73
C LYS A 119 -13.35 -10.00 -22.45
N ILE A 120 -13.12 -10.62 -21.29
CA ILE A 120 -11.82 -11.19 -20.91
C ILE A 120 -11.84 -12.69 -21.28
N LYS A 121 -10.84 -13.13 -22.04
CA LYS A 121 -10.72 -14.55 -22.41
C LYS A 121 -10.30 -15.36 -21.18
N THR A 122 -10.75 -16.61 -21.11
CA THR A 122 -10.30 -17.57 -20.08
C THR A 122 -9.52 -18.71 -20.71
N THR A 123 -8.61 -19.30 -19.95
CA THR A 123 -7.88 -20.51 -20.32
C THR A 123 -8.05 -21.58 -19.22
N SER A 124 -7.02 -22.35 -18.86
CA SER A 124 -7.02 -23.37 -17.82
C SER A 124 -7.55 -22.91 -16.46
N LEU A 125 -8.85 -23.08 -16.21
CA LEU A 125 -9.47 -22.86 -14.91
C LEU A 125 -9.46 -24.16 -14.09
N ALA A 126 -8.92 -24.12 -12.88
CA ALA A 126 -8.87 -25.25 -11.96
C ALA A 126 -10.27 -25.87 -11.75
N LYS A 127 -10.41 -27.15 -12.13
CA LYS A 127 -11.67 -27.89 -12.00
C LYS A 127 -11.88 -28.27 -10.54
N THR A 128 -12.88 -27.66 -9.90
CA THR A 128 -13.11 -27.86 -8.46
C THR A 128 -14.04 -29.03 -8.16
N GLY A 129 -14.95 -29.36 -9.10
CA GLY A 129 -16.03 -30.33 -8.87
C GLY A 129 -17.08 -29.89 -7.85
N VAL A 130 -16.92 -28.73 -7.21
CA VAL A 130 -17.79 -28.25 -6.14
C VAL A 130 -18.94 -27.43 -6.72
N LYS A 131 -20.19 -27.86 -6.50
CA LYS A 131 -21.38 -27.04 -6.81
C LYS A 131 -21.65 -26.04 -5.68
N ILE A 132 -21.73 -24.76 -6.02
CA ILE A 132 -22.15 -23.69 -5.11
C ILE A 132 -23.68 -23.59 -5.21
N SER A 133 -24.37 -23.82 -4.10
CA SER A 133 -25.84 -23.79 -4.03
C SER A 133 -26.38 -22.41 -4.43
N LYS A 134 -25.84 -21.36 -3.79
CA LYS A 134 -26.20 -19.96 -4.02
C LYS A 134 -25.07 -19.04 -3.54
N ILE A 135 -24.79 -17.99 -4.29
CA ILE A 135 -23.88 -16.91 -3.87
C ILE A 135 -24.31 -15.60 -4.55
N PHE A 136 -24.24 -14.51 -3.79
CA PHE A 136 -24.59 -13.17 -4.24
C PHE A 136 -23.38 -12.25 -4.08
N PHE A 137 -23.26 -11.29 -4.99
CA PHE A 137 -22.25 -10.25 -4.99
C PHE A 137 -22.91 -8.93 -5.35
N GLN A 138 -22.62 -7.86 -4.59
CA GLN A 138 -23.13 -6.51 -4.82
C GLN A 138 -21.95 -5.54 -4.94
N GLU A 139 -21.84 -4.87 -6.10
CA GLU A 139 -20.79 -3.87 -6.39
C GLU A 139 -19.36 -4.34 -6.04
N LYS A 140 -19.13 -5.64 -6.19
CA LYS A 140 -17.91 -6.31 -5.78
C LYS A 140 -16.89 -6.33 -6.91
N GLU A 141 -15.60 -6.25 -6.59
CA GLU A 141 -14.56 -6.39 -7.60
C GLU A 141 -14.58 -7.81 -8.18
N TYR A 142 -14.42 -7.92 -9.50
CA TYR A 142 -14.50 -9.21 -10.19
C TYR A 142 -13.46 -10.20 -9.70
N TYR A 143 -12.24 -9.73 -9.42
CA TYR A 143 -11.20 -10.55 -8.78
C TYR A 143 -11.68 -11.13 -7.45
N ASN A 144 -12.33 -10.32 -6.61
CA ASN A 144 -12.85 -10.75 -5.31
C ASN A 144 -14.01 -11.74 -5.46
N MET A 145 -14.84 -11.62 -6.51
CA MET A 145 -15.86 -12.61 -6.83
C MET A 145 -15.25 -13.97 -7.21
N ILE A 146 -14.24 -13.94 -8.09
CA ILE A 146 -13.49 -15.14 -8.51
C ILE A 146 -12.87 -15.81 -7.27
N LEU A 147 -12.19 -15.04 -6.43
CA LEU A 147 -11.58 -15.53 -5.20
C LEU A 147 -12.63 -16.11 -4.24
N ALA A 148 -13.81 -15.48 -4.12
CA ALA A 148 -14.88 -15.94 -3.25
C ALA A 148 -15.48 -17.29 -3.70
N VAL A 149 -15.68 -17.50 -5.01
CA VAL A 149 -16.19 -18.79 -5.49
C VAL A 149 -15.16 -19.91 -5.29
N TYR A 150 -13.88 -19.66 -5.53
CA TYR A 150 -12.83 -20.63 -5.24
C TYR A 150 -12.59 -20.82 -3.73
N THR A 151 -12.86 -19.81 -2.90
CA THR A 151 -12.86 -19.94 -1.43
C THR A 151 -13.91 -20.96 -0.97
N LYS A 152 -15.10 -21.00 -1.60
CA LYS A 152 -16.11 -22.04 -1.29
C LYS A 152 -15.61 -23.45 -1.65
N ALA A 153 -14.86 -23.60 -2.74
CA ALA A 153 -14.25 -24.88 -3.09
C ALA A 153 -13.12 -25.26 -2.12
N TYR A 154 -12.25 -24.32 -1.78
CA TYR A 154 -11.17 -24.49 -0.79
C TYR A 154 -11.73 -24.97 0.55
N ARG A 155 -12.77 -24.31 1.09
CA ARG A 155 -13.38 -24.69 2.36
C ARG A 155 -13.99 -26.10 2.37
N LYS A 156 -14.33 -26.65 1.20
CA LYS A 156 -14.90 -28.01 1.08
C LYS A 156 -13.86 -29.10 0.75
N LYS A 157 -12.80 -28.76 0.02
CA LYS A 157 -11.85 -29.73 -0.54
C LYS A 157 -10.40 -29.53 -0.07
N GLY A 158 -10.10 -28.47 0.67
CA GLY A 158 -8.76 -28.15 1.18
C GLY A 158 -7.76 -27.64 0.13
N LYS A 159 -8.01 -27.87 -1.16
CA LYS A 159 -7.21 -27.36 -2.28
C LYS A 159 -7.23 -25.85 -2.36
N LYS A 160 -6.06 -25.24 -2.52
CA LYS A 160 -5.87 -23.79 -2.59
C LYS A 160 -5.76 -23.35 -4.04
N TYR A 161 -6.25 -22.16 -4.34
CA TYR A 161 -6.36 -21.66 -5.72
C TYR A 161 -5.87 -20.22 -5.81
N MET A 162 -5.36 -19.84 -6.98
CA MET A 162 -4.91 -18.47 -7.26
C MET A 162 -5.26 -18.08 -8.70
N PRO A 163 -6.00 -16.97 -8.92
CA PRO A 163 -6.18 -16.41 -10.26
C PRO A 163 -4.86 -15.82 -10.77
N VAL A 164 -4.52 -16.11 -12.03
CA VAL A 164 -3.30 -15.60 -12.68
C VAL A 164 -3.59 -15.25 -14.14
N MET A 165 -2.78 -14.38 -14.74
CA MET A 165 -2.84 -14.12 -16.18
C MET A 165 -1.86 -15.00 -16.94
N VAL A 166 -2.33 -15.63 -18.02
CA VAL A 166 -1.50 -16.31 -19.01
C VAL A 166 -1.67 -15.57 -20.33
N GLY A 167 -0.74 -14.67 -20.63
CA GLY A 167 -0.92 -13.68 -21.69
C GLY A 167 -2.11 -12.76 -21.42
N ASP A 168 -3.04 -12.67 -22.38
CA ASP A 168 -4.29 -11.91 -22.27
C ASP A 168 -5.47 -12.73 -21.68
N LYS A 169 -5.22 -13.96 -21.23
CA LYS A 169 -6.26 -14.89 -20.76
C LYS A 169 -6.17 -15.11 -19.25
N LEU A 170 -7.32 -15.03 -18.58
CA LEU A 170 -7.41 -15.40 -17.17
C LEU A 170 -7.31 -16.92 -17.00
N SER A 171 -6.47 -17.35 -16.08
CA SER A 171 -6.30 -18.72 -15.60
C SER A 171 -6.56 -18.77 -14.09
N VAL A 172 -6.84 -19.96 -13.55
CA VAL A 172 -6.85 -20.20 -12.10
C VAL A 172 -6.09 -21.48 -11.83
N ILE A 173 -4.98 -21.36 -11.11
CA ILE A 173 -4.08 -22.48 -10.80
C ILE A 173 -4.35 -23.03 -9.40
N GLU A 174 -3.88 -24.26 -9.15
CA GLU A 174 -3.75 -24.78 -7.78
C GLU A 174 -2.52 -24.12 -7.12
N LYS A 175 -2.74 -23.38 -6.04
CA LYS A 175 -1.70 -22.60 -5.34
C LYS A 175 -0.80 -23.51 -4.51
N GLY A 176 0.51 -23.28 -4.60
CA GLY A 176 1.56 -23.96 -3.86
C GLY A 176 1.95 -25.31 -4.46
N LYS A 177 1.64 -25.54 -5.74
CA LYS A 177 2.22 -26.65 -6.49
C LYS A 177 3.74 -26.54 -6.43
N LEU A 178 4.40 -27.63 -6.03
CA LEU A 178 5.86 -27.68 -5.94
C LEU A 178 6.46 -27.73 -7.36
N LEU A 179 7.35 -26.80 -7.66
CA LEU A 179 8.15 -26.79 -8.88
C LEU A 179 9.16 -27.94 -8.82
N LYS A 180 9.53 -28.47 -9.99
CA LYS A 180 10.64 -29.41 -10.13
C LYS A 180 11.96 -28.63 -10.22
N ILE A 181 12.20 -27.79 -9.22
CA ILE A 181 13.38 -26.93 -9.05
C ILE A 181 13.78 -27.02 -7.58
N GLU A 182 15.08 -27.09 -7.37
CA GLU A 182 15.72 -27.04 -6.06
C GLU A 182 16.81 -25.96 -6.12
N LEU A 183 16.76 -25.00 -5.20
CA LEU A 183 17.79 -23.97 -5.10
C LEU A 183 18.82 -24.41 -4.06
N ASN A 184 20.07 -24.57 -4.50
CA ASN A 184 21.17 -25.03 -3.68
C ASN A 184 22.19 -23.91 -3.46
N GLN A 185 22.74 -23.83 -2.25
CA GLN A 185 23.72 -22.82 -1.85
C GLN A 185 24.91 -22.75 -2.81
N GLY A 186 25.42 -23.90 -3.26
CA GLY A 186 26.56 -23.99 -4.18
C GLY A 186 26.23 -23.73 -5.66
N GLU A 187 24.95 -23.58 -6.02
CA GLU A 187 24.50 -23.59 -7.42
C GLU A 187 23.68 -22.34 -7.79
N GLY A 188 24.00 -21.20 -7.18
CA GLY A 188 23.52 -19.91 -7.66
C GLY A 188 22.72 -19.07 -6.66
N ILE A 189 22.61 -19.45 -5.39
CA ILE A 189 22.16 -18.52 -4.34
C ILE A 189 23.28 -17.52 -4.05
N THR A 190 22.98 -16.23 -4.16
CA THR A 190 23.96 -15.15 -3.92
C THR A 190 23.72 -14.41 -2.61
N GLU A 191 22.47 -14.32 -2.18
CA GLU A 191 22.11 -13.76 -0.88
C GLU A 191 20.93 -14.58 -0.31
N SER A 192 20.94 -14.83 1.00
CA SER A 192 19.82 -15.47 1.69
C SER A 192 19.65 -14.86 3.07
N GLU A 193 18.41 -14.75 3.53
CA GLU A 193 18.07 -14.20 4.84
C GLU A 193 16.91 -14.98 5.43
N PHE A 194 17.11 -15.50 6.64
CA PHE A 194 16.06 -16.01 7.51
C PHE A 194 15.98 -15.15 8.77
N GLN A 195 14.78 -14.69 9.10
CA GLN A 195 14.53 -13.90 10.29
C GLN A 195 13.34 -14.45 11.07
N GLU A 196 13.49 -14.54 12.39
CA GLU A 196 12.39 -14.73 13.34
C GLU A 196 12.31 -13.53 14.28
N THR A 197 11.08 -13.07 14.57
CA THR A 197 10.86 -11.98 15.53
C THR A 197 9.64 -12.26 16.42
N SER A 198 9.75 -11.84 17.69
CA SER A 198 8.66 -11.90 18.65
C SER A 198 7.87 -10.58 18.76
N ASP A 199 8.19 -9.57 17.94
CA ASP A 199 7.65 -8.20 18.06
C ASP A 199 6.11 -8.14 18.03
N SER A 200 5.48 -9.02 17.26
CA SER A 200 4.02 -9.10 17.08
C SER A 200 3.37 -10.26 17.86
N VAL A 201 4.10 -10.94 18.74
CA VAL A 201 3.57 -12.07 19.50
C VAL A 201 2.42 -11.60 20.38
N ILE A 202 1.28 -12.28 20.26
CA ILE A 202 0.14 -12.14 21.16
C ILE A 202 -0.17 -13.54 21.67
N ASN A 203 0.18 -13.81 22.93
CA ASN A 203 -0.02 -15.12 23.55
C ASN A 203 -1.08 -15.09 24.66
N LYS A 204 -1.69 -13.93 24.90
CA LYS A 204 -2.84 -13.74 25.77
C LYS A 204 -3.79 -12.69 25.19
N VAL A 205 -5.08 -12.97 25.21
CA VAL A 205 -6.11 -12.02 24.76
C VAL A 205 -7.16 -11.87 25.85
N ALA A 206 -7.28 -10.67 26.40
CA ALA A 206 -8.32 -10.29 27.34
C ALA A 206 -9.58 -9.84 26.57
N ILE A 207 -10.74 -10.35 26.98
CA ILE A 207 -12.02 -10.08 26.30
C ILE A 207 -12.85 -9.16 27.19
N TYR A 208 -13.31 -8.06 26.62
CA TYR A 208 -14.16 -7.06 27.27
C TYR A 208 -15.51 -6.97 26.57
N ASN A 209 -16.55 -6.59 27.30
CA ASN A 209 -17.83 -6.19 26.72
C ASN A 209 -17.86 -4.67 26.45
N GLU A 210 -18.93 -4.18 25.81
CA GLU A 210 -19.11 -2.74 25.51
C GLU A 210 -19.06 -1.82 26.74
N LYS A 211 -19.30 -2.37 27.94
CA LYS A 211 -19.22 -1.64 29.21
C LYS A 211 -17.81 -1.65 29.82
N ASN A 212 -16.79 -2.05 29.05
CA ASN A 212 -15.41 -2.25 29.48
C ASN A 212 -15.24 -3.24 30.65
N LYS A 213 -16.22 -4.13 30.89
CA LYS A 213 -16.08 -5.21 31.86
C LYS A 213 -15.37 -6.37 31.19
N LYS A 214 -14.31 -6.88 31.83
CA LYS A 214 -13.63 -8.11 31.38
C LYS A 214 -14.59 -9.30 31.53
N ILE A 215 -14.84 -9.99 30.42
CA ILE A 215 -15.76 -11.15 30.35
C ILE A 215 -15.03 -12.47 30.06
N GLY A 216 -13.75 -12.44 29.69
CA GLY A 216 -13.01 -13.66 29.41
C GLY A 216 -11.53 -13.43 29.13
N THR A 217 -10.80 -14.52 28.95
CA THR A 217 -9.41 -14.51 28.51
C THR A 217 -9.11 -15.78 27.72
N VAL A 218 -8.33 -15.66 26.65
CA VAL A 218 -7.78 -16.78 25.89
C VAL A 218 -6.25 -16.70 25.96
N THR A 219 -5.58 -17.82 26.22
CA THR A 219 -4.12 -17.87 26.38
C THR A 219 -3.51 -19.01 25.58
N ASN A 220 -2.24 -18.83 25.20
CA ASN A 220 -1.37 -19.90 24.75
C ASN A 220 -0.25 -20.13 25.78
N LYS A 221 -0.45 -21.07 26.70
CA LYS A 221 0.48 -21.35 27.80
C LYS A 221 1.89 -21.72 27.33
N LYS A 222 2.01 -22.45 26.21
CA LYS A 222 3.31 -22.84 25.65
C LYS A 222 4.11 -21.60 25.25
N TRP A 223 3.50 -20.70 24.49
CA TRP A 223 4.14 -19.45 24.08
C TRP A 223 4.41 -18.51 25.25
N MET A 224 3.54 -18.47 26.25
CA MET A 224 3.77 -17.69 27.45
C MET A 224 5.00 -18.17 28.23
N LYS A 225 5.20 -19.50 28.33
CA LYS A 225 6.38 -20.09 28.98
C LYS A 225 7.67 -19.75 28.22
N THR A 226 7.62 -19.75 26.89
CA THR A 226 8.80 -19.53 26.05
C THR A 226 9.15 -18.04 25.89
N TYR A 227 8.16 -17.17 25.69
CA TYR A 227 8.38 -15.78 25.27
C TYR A 227 7.96 -14.74 26.33
N GLY A 228 7.46 -15.16 27.48
CA GLY A 228 6.82 -14.25 28.44
C GLY A 228 5.38 -13.89 28.03
N THR A 229 4.71 -12.99 28.75
CA THR A 229 3.30 -12.66 28.47
C THR A 229 3.19 -11.41 27.60
N PHE A 230 2.63 -11.59 26.41
CA PHE A 230 2.23 -10.49 25.53
C PHE A 230 0.71 -10.50 25.37
N GLN A 231 0.07 -9.46 25.89
CA GLN A 231 -1.39 -9.40 26.01
C GLN A 231 -2.00 -8.34 25.08
N GLU A 232 -3.02 -8.75 24.34
CA GLU A 232 -3.93 -7.86 23.61
C GLU A 232 -5.32 -7.84 24.27
N ALA A 233 -6.10 -6.79 24.04
CA ALA A 233 -7.47 -6.66 24.48
C ALA A 233 -8.43 -6.54 23.29
N ILE A 234 -9.53 -7.30 23.32
CA ILE A 234 -10.63 -7.16 22.37
C ILE A 234 -11.92 -6.79 23.07
N THR A 235 -12.77 -6.01 22.41
CA THR A 235 -14.13 -5.70 22.87
C THR A 235 -15.12 -6.37 21.94
N VAL A 236 -16.13 -7.03 22.50
CA VAL A 236 -17.19 -7.69 21.73
C VAL A 236 -18.57 -7.15 22.10
N ASP A 237 -19.37 -6.89 21.06
CA ASP A 237 -20.71 -6.33 21.17
C ASP A 237 -21.69 -7.36 21.77
N LYS A 238 -21.58 -8.63 21.36
CA LYS A 238 -22.37 -9.76 21.87
C LYS A 238 -21.57 -11.07 21.81
N GLY A 239 -21.85 -11.98 22.76
CA GLY A 239 -21.24 -13.31 22.81
C GLY A 239 -19.94 -13.40 23.62
N SER A 240 -19.29 -14.56 23.58
CA SER A 240 -18.13 -14.85 24.44
C SER A 240 -16.80 -14.28 23.94
N GLY A 241 -16.72 -13.84 22.67
CA GLY A 241 -15.49 -13.35 22.04
C GLY A 241 -14.35 -14.37 21.90
N LYS A 242 -14.57 -15.65 22.26
CA LYS A 242 -13.52 -16.67 22.32
C LYS A 242 -12.90 -16.97 20.95
N LYS A 243 -13.70 -16.92 19.88
CA LYS A 243 -13.24 -17.22 18.51
C LYS A 243 -12.37 -16.09 17.98
N GLU A 244 -12.81 -14.86 18.16
CA GLU A 244 -12.09 -13.63 17.85
C GLU A 244 -10.77 -13.61 18.62
N ALA A 245 -10.82 -13.84 19.93
CA ALA A 245 -9.63 -13.91 20.78
C ALA A 245 -8.65 -15.01 20.36
N LYS A 246 -9.13 -16.18 19.92
CA LYS A 246 -8.28 -17.26 19.40
C LYS A 246 -7.61 -16.88 18.08
N ASN A 247 -8.29 -16.11 17.22
CA ASN A 247 -7.74 -15.61 15.96
C ASN A 247 -6.75 -14.45 16.17
N THR A 248 -6.86 -13.73 17.29
CA THR A 248 -5.92 -12.67 17.69
C THR A 248 -4.62 -13.21 18.29
N LEU A 249 -4.57 -14.49 18.68
CA LEU A 249 -3.31 -15.10 19.10
C LEU A 249 -2.34 -15.18 17.93
N THR A 250 -1.18 -14.56 18.09
CA THR A 250 -0.13 -14.46 17.07
C THR A 250 1.16 -15.03 17.63
N GLY A 251 1.77 -15.96 16.89
CA GLY A 251 3.07 -16.53 17.26
C GLY A 251 4.22 -15.62 16.85
N ILE A 252 5.44 -16.13 16.92
CA ILE A 252 6.58 -15.44 16.32
C ILE A 252 6.36 -15.28 14.81
N GLU A 253 6.72 -14.12 14.28
CA GLU A 253 6.75 -13.88 12.85
C GLU A 253 8.06 -14.45 12.29
N LYS A 254 7.95 -15.10 11.14
CA LYS A 254 9.10 -15.62 10.40
C LYS A 254 9.06 -15.03 9.01
N SER A 255 10.17 -14.51 8.53
CA SER A 255 10.35 -14.07 7.16
C SER A 255 11.60 -14.72 6.58
N ALA A 256 11.53 -15.02 5.29
CA ALA A 256 12.66 -15.55 4.55
C ALA A 256 12.74 -14.90 3.18
N SER A 257 13.94 -14.62 2.72
CA SER A 257 14.19 -14.15 1.36
C SER A 257 15.45 -14.76 0.79
N ILE A 258 15.46 -14.92 -0.54
CA ILE A 258 16.61 -15.45 -1.27
C ILE A 258 16.81 -14.65 -2.55
N THR A 259 18.06 -14.37 -2.89
CA THR A 259 18.46 -13.86 -4.20
C THR A 259 19.37 -14.91 -4.85
N ALA A 260 19.05 -15.28 -6.08
CA ALA A 260 19.75 -16.33 -6.80
C ALA A 260 19.78 -16.06 -8.31
N ILE A 261 20.56 -16.84 -9.06
CA ILE A 261 20.45 -16.93 -10.52
C ILE A 261 19.00 -17.26 -10.88
N GLY A 262 18.46 -16.53 -11.85
CA GLY A 262 17.04 -16.56 -12.16
C GLY A 262 16.57 -17.85 -12.85
N ASP A 263 15.42 -18.35 -12.42
CA ASP A 263 14.60 -19.31 -13.17
C ASP A 263 13.19 -18.73 -13.33
N ILE A 264 12.76 -18.48 -14.57
CA ILE A 264 11.48 -17.83 -14.88
C ILE A 264 10.24 -18.56 -14.34
N ARG A 265 10.38 -19.82 -13.91
CA ARG A 265 9.28 -20.61 -13.33
C ARG A 265 9.08 -20.30 -11.85
N CYS A 266 10.08 -19.72 -11.18
CA CYS A 266 10.04 -19.36 -9.76
C CYS A 266 9.21 -18.10 -9.49
N ILE A 267 7.90 -18.20 -9.71
CA ILE A 267 6.96 -17.09 -9.54
C ILE A 267 6.02 -17.28 -8.33
N SER A 268 5.52 -16.18 -7.80
CA SER A 268 4.57 -16.15 -6.70
C SER A 268 3.36 -17.07 -6.93
N GLY A 269 2.95 -17.75 -5.87
CA GLY A 269 1.88 -18.73 -5.90
C GLY A 269 2.34 -20.18 -6.09
N TYR A 270 3.61 -20.44 -6.41
CA TYR A 270 4.20 -21.78 -6.44
C TYR A 270 5.03 -22.08 -5.18
N GLY A 271 5.37 -23.35 -5.00
CA GLY A 271 6.35 -23.77 -4.00
C GLY A 271 7.63 -24.29 -4.65
N LEU A 272 8.72 -24.28 -3.92
CA LEU A 272 10.00 -24.87 -4.33
C LEU A 272 10.69 -25.52 -3.14
N LYS A 273 11.74 -26.29 -3.43
CA LYS A 273 12.70 -26.73 -2.42
C LYS A 273 13.89 -25.80 -2.41
N ILE A 274 14.43 -25.57 -1.22
CA ILE A 274 15.65 -24.81 -1.00
C ILE A 274 16.52 -25.63 -0.07
N HIS A 275 17.81 -25.65 -0.36
CA HIS A 275 18.84 -26.22 0.48
C HIS A 275 19.95 -25.16 0.64
N ASP A 276 19.91 -24.48 1.78
CA ASP A 276 20.85 -23.43 2.15
C ASP A 276 21.12 -23.53 3.65
N ASP A 277 22.20 -24.23 3.97
CA ASP A 277 22.54 -24.59 5.34
C ASP A 277 23.07 -23.39 6.13
N ASP A 278 23.71 -22.42 5.46
CA ASP A 278 24.23 -21.20 6.07
C ASP A 278 23.12 -20.33 6.69
N SER A 279 22.03 -20.13 5.96
CA SER A 279 20.89 -19.36 6.47
C SER A 279 19.86 -20.20 7.24
N GLY A 280 19.99 -21.53 7.20
CA GLY A 280 19.03 -22.48 7.74
C GLY A 280 17.75 -22.62 6.90
N LEU A 281 17.73 -22.10 5.67
CA LEU A 281 16.62 -22.22 4.73
C LEU A 281 16.63 -23.55 3.99
N THR A 282 16.62 -24.66 4.72
CA THR A 282 16.55 -26.01 4.16
C THR A 282 15.14 -26.58 4.29
N GLY A 283 14.50 -26.90 3.17
CA GLY A 283 13.18 -27.52 3.13
C GLY A 283 12.26 -27.02 2.02
N LYS A 284 10.94 -27.12 2.27
CA LYS A 284 9.89 -26.71 1.32
C LYS A 284 9.36 -25.32 1.68
N PHE A 285 9.38 -24.43 0.70
CA PHE A 285 8.93 -23.06 0.84
C PHE A 285 7.91 -22.70 -0.25
N TYR A 286 7.15 -21.64 0.00
CA TYR A 286 6.16 -21.12 -0.94
C TYR A 286 6.52 -19.68 -1.31
N ILE A 287 6.54 -19.37 -2.59
CA ILE A 287 6.89 -18.04 -3.09
C ILE A 287 5.69 -17.11 -2.86
N GLU A 288 5.87 -16.11 -2.00
CA GLU A 288 4.89 -15.05 -1.77
C GLU A 288 5.10 -13.89 -2.72
N ASN A 289 6.35 -13.42 -2.84
CA ASN A 289 6.71 -12.36 -3.77
C ASN A 289 7.91 -12.82 -4.59
N ASP A 290 7.93 -12.41 -5.85
CA ASP A 290 9.00 -12.72 -6.78
C ASP A 290 9.37 -11.47 -7.58
N SER A 291 10.66 -11.29 -7.82
CA SER A 291 11.21 -10.25 -8.66
C SER A 291 12.34 -10.84 -9.49
N HIS A 292 12.17 -10.85 -10.81
CA HIS A 292 13.18 -11.23 -11.78
C HIS A 292 13.75 -9.98 -12.43
N THR A 293 15.08 -9.89 -12.51
CA THR A 293 15.77 -8.76 -13.14
C THR A 293 16.75 -9.26 -14.19
N TRP A 294 16.77 -8.60 -15.33
CA TRP A 294 17.78 -8.84 -16.37
C TRP A 294 18.58 -7.57 -16.60
N GLU A 295 19.87 -7.65 -16.29
CA GLU A 295 20.82 -6.56 -16.42
C GLU A 295 22.15 -7.12 -16.92
N ASN A 296 22.76 -6.47 -17.93
CA ASN A 296 24.05 -6.85 -18.52
C ASN A 296 24.15 -8.35 -18.90
N GLY A 297 23.07 -8.89 -19.50
CA GLY A 297 23.00 -10.29 -19.93
C GLY A 297 22.83 -11.32 -18.80
N THR A 298 22.71 -10.87 -17.54
CA THR A 298 22.51 -11.74 -16.37
C THR A 298 21.06 -11.70 -15.91
N HIS A 299 20.47 -12.88 -15.68
CA HIS A 299 19.15 -13.03 -15.06
C HIS A 299 19.31 -13.37 -13.57
N MET A 300 18.81 -12.49 -12.71
CA MET A 300 18.71 -12.71 -11.27
C MET A 300 17.26 -12.78 -10.84
N MET A 301 16.99 -13.49 -9.75
CA MET A 301 15.69 -13.50 -9.08
C MET A 301 15.84 -13.24 -7.58
N THR A 302 14.88 -12.54 -7.00
CA THR A 302 14.69 -12.41 -5.57
C THR A 302 13.32 -12.95 -5.20
N LEU A 303 13.26 -13.89 -4.25
CA LEU A 303 12.03 -14.52 -3.77
C LEU A 303 11.84 -14.18 -2.30
N GLU A 304 10.64 -13.74 -1.93
CA GLU A 304 10.19 -13.70 -0.54
C GLU A 304 9.32 -14.93 -0.27
N LEU A 305 9.62 -15.63 0.82
CA LEU A 305 9.19 -17.00 1.06
C LEU A 305 8.28 -17.11 2.28
N ALA A 306 7.25 -17.94 2.15
CA ALA A 306 6.42 -18.40 3.24
C ALA A 306 6.71 -19.85 3.62
N PHE A 307 6.66 -20.08 4.92
CA PHE A 307 6.77 -21.41 5.55
C PHE A 307 5.46 -22.21 5.43
N LYS A 308 4.36 -21.55 5.08
CA LYS A 308 3.04 -22.18 4.96
C LYS A 308 2.34 -21.68 3.71
N ASN A 309 1.75 -22.60 2.97
CA ASN A 309 0.89 -22.25 1.85
C ASN A 309 -0.47 -21.77 2.37
N VAL A 310 -0.64 -20.45 2.44
CA VAL A 310 -1.92 -19.80 2.74
C VAL A 310 -2.55 -19.29 1.43
N MET A 311 -3.88 -19.32 1.37
CA MET A 311 -4.67 -18.77 0.27
C MET A 311 -5.47 -17.59 0.78
N ASP A 312 -5.51 -16.51 0.01
CA ASP A 312 -6.40 -15.39 0.28
C ASP A 312 -7.85 -15.84 0.15
N THR A 313 -8.69 -15.42 1.10
CA THR A 313 -10.10 -15.82 1.11
C THR A 313 -11.03 -14.63 0.99
N GLN A 314 -12.15 -14.85 0.30
CA GLN A 314 -13.25 -13.89 0.17
C GLN A 314 -14.58 -14.60 0.34
N ASP A 315 -15.60 -13.86 0.77
CA ASP A 315 -16.97 -14.38 0.91
C ASP A 315 -17.93 -13.68 -0.05
N GLY A 316 -19.10 -14.28 -0.26
CA GLY A 316 -20.21 -13.61 -0.94
C GLY A 316 -20.91 -12.63 -0.01
N ASP A 317 -21.76 -11.79 -0.58
CA ASP A 317 -22.56 -10.82 0.15
C ASP A 317 -23.92 -11.46 0.54
N THR A 318 -24.56 -10.95 1.58
CA THR A 318 -25.86 -11.45 2.08
C THR A 318 -27.02 -10.85 1.28
N GLU A 319 -28.05 -11.64 0.98
CA GLU A 319 -29.20 -11.19 0.15
C GLU A 319 -30.26 -10.37 0.90
N ASP A 320 -30.12 -10.17 2.22
CA ASP A 320 -31.13 -9.46 3.00
C ASP A 320 -31.17 -7.96 2.69
N ASN A 321 -32.27 -7.56 2.04
CA ASN A 321 -32.72 -6.18 1.90
C ASN A 321 -33.09 -5.59 3.27
N LYS A 322 -32.07 -5.17 4.01
CA LYS A 322 -32.05 -3.93 4.79
C LYS A 322 -30.62 -3.46 4.75
N THR A 323 -30.36 -2.43 3.97
CA THR A 323 -29.09 -1.70 3.96
C THR A 323 -28.85 -1.10 5.35
N LYS A 324 -28.35 -1.90 6.30
CA LYS A 324 -27.42 -1.38 7.29
C LYS A 324 -26.09 -1.28 6.56
N SER A 325 -25.94 -0.19 5.80
CA SER A 325 -24.61 0.23 5.40
C SER A 325 -23.81 0.32 6.70
N THR A 326 -22.65 -0.33 6.73
CA THR A 326 -21.64 0.02 7.72
C THR A 326 -21.47 1.52 7.59
N GLY A 327 -21.97 2.27 8.59
CA GLY A 327 -22.27 3.70 8.50
C GLY A 327 -21.01 4.54 8.37
N ILE A 328 -20.32 4.42 7.25
CA ILE A 328 -19.11 5.11 6.87
C ILE A 328 -19.22 5.47 5.38
N LEU A 329 -19.19 6.78 5.07
CA LEU A 329 -19.22 7.32 3.72
C LEU A 329 -17.94 6.90 2.97
N ASN A 330 -18.04 6.63 1.67
CA ASN A 330 -16.85 6.47 0.84
C ASN A 330 -16.34 7.84 0.43
N GLY A 331 -15.06 8.11 0.70
CA GLY A 331 -14.47 9.40 0.43
C GLY A 331 -13.10 9.61 1.07
N LYS A 332 -12.53 10.79 0.84
CA LYS A 332 -11.25 11.21 1.41
C LYS A 332 -11.43 11.60 2.87
N LYS A 333 -10.76 10.91 3.79
CA LYS A 333 -10.69 11.30 5.21
C LYS A 333 -9.74 12.51 5.36
N VAL A 334 -10.24 13.59 5.94
CA VAL A 334 -9.50 14.82 6.22
C VAL A 334 -9.60 15.19 7.69
N LYS A 335 -8.60 15.88 8.24
CA LYS A 335 -8.74 16.54 9.55
C LYS A 335 -9.79 17.62 9.43
N ALA A 336 -10.69 17.70 10.39
CA ALA A 336 -11.81 18.62 10.32
C ALA A 336 -12.04 19.35 11.64
N LEU A 337 -12.49 20.59 11.52
CA LEU A 337 -13.05 21.38 12.60
C LEU A 337 -14.52 21.61 12.29
N PHE A 338 -15.39 21.21 13.20
CA PHE A 338 -16.83 21.34 13.08
C PHE A 338 -17.32 22.45 14.01
N THR A 339 -18.09 23.37 13.44
CA THR A 339 -18.96 24.30 14.15
C THR A 339 -20.41 23.98 13.82
N ALA A 340 -21.35 24.72 14.41
CA ALA A 340 -22.76 24.54 14.16
C ALA A 340 -23.47 25.89 14.02
N TYR A 341 -24.48 25.92 13.16
CA TYR A 341 -25.37 27.07 12.96
C TYR A 341 -26.82 26.60 12.88
N TYR A 342 -27.77 27.50 13.10
CA TYR A 342 -29.20 27.22 13.05
C TYR A 342 -29.95 28.34 12.30
N PRO A 343 -31.13 28.09 11.73
CA PRO A 343 -31.89 29.13 11.04
C PRO A 343 -32.34 30.21 12.04
N ALA A 344 -31.88 31.46 11.85
CA ALA A 344 -32.18 32.57 12.75
C ALA A 344 -32.19 33.93 12.02
N ASN A 345 -32.95 34.88 12.56
CA ASN A 345 -32.94 36.28 12.07
C ASN A 345 -31.83 37.09 12.76
N ASN A 346 -30.56 36.75 12.54
CA ASN A 346 -29.45 37.55 13.05
C ASN A 346 -28.25 37.56 12.08
N LYS A 347 -27.42 38.61 12.16
CA LYS A 347 -26.25 38.82 11.28
C LYS A 347 -25.11 37.81 11.51
N MET A 348 -25.15 37.03 12.59
CA MET A 348 -24.04 36.18 13.02
C MET A 348 -24.15 34.73 12.55
N GLU A 349 -25.35 34.24 12.18
CA GLU A 349 -25.60 32.81 11.95
C GLU A 349 -26.56 32.58 10.77
N GLY A 350 -26.02 32.53 9.54
CA GLY A 350 -26.59 31.81 8.38
C GLY A 350 -27.98 32.20 7.83
N GLY A 351 -28.73 33.11 8.44
CA GLY A 351 -30.08 33.48 8.00
C GLY A 351 -31.09 32.32 8.01
N PHE A 352 -32.27 32.51 7.41
CA PHE A 352 -33.26 31.43 7.21
C PHE A 352 -33.06 30.61 5.93
N TYR A 353 -32.16 31.05 5.05
CA TYR A 353 -32.00 30.55 3.69
C TYR A 353 -30.53 30.18 3.41
N ASP A 354 -30.30 29.16 2.60
CA ASP A 354 -28.96 28.82 2.11
C ASP A 354 -28.46 29.84 1.07
N CYS A 355 -27.19 29.76 0.71
CA CYS A 355 -26.57 30.61 -0.32
C CYS A 355 -27.21 30.54 -1.73
N LYS A 356 -28.21 29.68 -1.96
CA LYS A 356 -29.01 29.58 -3.20
C LYS A 356 -30.45 30.07 -3.00
N GLY A 357 -30.76 30.71 -1.87
CA GLY A 357 -32.08 31.27 -1.56
C GLY A 357 -33.12 30.22 -1.11
N LYS A 358 -32.72 28.98 -0.80
CA LYS A 358 -33.65 27.94 -0.33
C LYS A 358 -33.73 27.91 1.19
N LYS A 359 -34.93 27.78 1.74
CA LYS A 359 -35.14 27.72 3.19
C LYS A 359 -34.34 26.58 3.81
N LEU A 360 -33.57 26.87 4.86
CA LEU A 360 -32.77 25.90 5.58
C LEU A 360 -33.69 24.87 6.25
N ASP A 361 -33.37 23.59 6.07
CA ASP A 361 -34.13 22.47 6.62
C ASP A 361 -33.21 21.57 7.46
N PRO A 362 -33.19 21.77 8.79
CA PRO A 362 -32.34 21.00 9.70
C PRO A 362 -32.60 19.49 9.70
N SER A 363 -33.75 19.02 9.19
CA SER A 363 -34.05 17.58 9.07
C SER A 363 -33.23 16.89 7.98
N LYS A 364 -32.72 17.65 6.99
CA LYS A 364 -32.00 17.14 5.82
C LYS A 364 -30.50 16.93 6.04
N TYR A 365 -30.00 17.17 7.25
CA TYR A 365 -28.57 17.06 7.62
C TYR A 365 -27.67 17.73 6.58
N THR A 366 -27.73 19.06 6.49
CA THR A 366 -26.89 19.80 5.55
C THR A 366 -25.76 20.54 6.27
N CYS A 367 -24.78 21.03 5.50
CA CYS A 367 -23.65 21.77 6.06
C CYS A 367 -23.06 22.79 5.09
N ALA A 368 -22.40 23.80 5.66
CA ALA A 368 -21.49 24.67 4.93
C ALA A 368 -20.08 24.06 4.86
N ALA A 369 -19.41 24.19 3.72
CA ALA A 369 -18.08 23.61 3.48
C ALA A 369 -17.14 24.54 2.68
N PRO A 370 -15.81 24.33 2.71
CA PRO A 370 -14.85 25.18 2.00
C PRO A 370 -15.01 25.08 0.48
N LYS A 371 -14.71 26.16 -0.25
CA LYS A 371 -14.92 26.27 -1.71
C LYS A 371 -14.38 25.09 -2.53
N SER A 372 -13.31 24.45 -2.07
CA SER A 372 -12.69 23.27 -2.70
C SER A 372 -13.56 21.99 -2.69
N ILE A 373 -14.64 21.95 -1.91
CA ILE A 373 -15.61 20.84 -1.91
C ILE A 373 -16.84 21.29 -2.68
N SER A 374 -17.19 20.61 -3.79
CA SER A 374 -18.33 21.00 -4.62
C SER A 374 -19.68 20.84 -3.91
N TYR A 375 -20.67 21.66 -4.28
CA TYR A 375 -22.04 21.52 -3.78
C TYR A 375 -22.62 20.15 -4.13
N GLY A 376 -23.50 19.64 -3.27
CA GLY A 376 -24.12 18.33 -3.42
C GLY A 376 -23.25 17.15 -2.98
N LYS A 377 -21.95 17.36 -2.74
CA LYS A 377 -21.07 16.36 -2.10
C LYS A 377 -21.56 16.03 -0.69
N GLN A 378 -21.25 14.82 -0.26
CA GLN A 378 -21.54 14.37 1.10
C GLN A 378 -20.26 14.40 1.92
N ILE A 379 -20.41 14.78 3.18
CA ILE A 379 -19.39 14.62 4.20
C ILE A 379 -19.91 13.71 5.30
N GLN A 380 -19.02 13.01 5.98
CA GLN A 380 -19.39 12.31 7.19
C GLN A 380 -18.50 12.70 8.34
N VAL A 381 -19.13 13.09 9.45
CA VAL A 381 -18.49 13.57 10.67
C VAL A 381 -17.96 12.39 11.47
N LEU A 382 -16.72 12.42 11.93
CA LEU A 382 -16.11 11.37 12.75
C LEU A 382 -15.25 11.96 13.88
N GLY A 383 -15.21 11.29 15.03
CA GLY A 383 -14.35 11.66 16.15
C GLY A 383 -14.79 12.91 16.92
N THR A 384 -16.03 13.38 16.72
CA THR A 384 -16.59 14.50 17.49
C THR A 384 -17.14 14.07 18.85
N LYS A 385 -17.41 12.78 19.04
CA LYS A 385 -18.08 12.19 20.23
C LYS A 385 -19.45 12.84 20.52
N THR A 386 -20.19 13.20 19.47
CA THR A 386 -21.51 13.83 19.56
C THR A 386 -22.59 13.00 18.85
N SER A 387 -23.85 13.39 18.97
CA SER A 387 -24.97 12.82 18.20
C SER A 387 -24.89 13.05 16.68
N ARG A 388 -23.90 13.84 16.22
CA ARG A 388 -23.60 14.05 14.80
C ARG A 388 -22.49 13.12 14.30
N ASP A 389 -21.81 12.40 15.19
CA ASP A 389 -20.76 11.46 14.80
C ASP A 389 -21.34 10.32 13.95
N LYS A 390 -20.60 9.95 12.90
CA LYS A 390 -20.98 8.99 11.86
C LYS A 390 -22.20 9.40 11.02
N LYS A 391 -22.78 10.59 11.21
CA LYS A 391 -23.87 11.07 10.34
C LYS A 391 -23.35 11.74 9.08
N VAL A 392 -24.04 11.47 7.97
CA VAL A 392 -23.74 12.05 6.65
C VAL A 392 -24.45 13.39 6.50
N HIS A 393 -23.71 14.41 6.07
CA HIS A 393 -24.24 15.73 5.80
C HIS A 393 -24.00 16.12 4.33
N LYS A 394 -24.99 16.74 3.68
CA LYS A 394 -24.88 17.22 2.29
C LYS A 394 -24.40 18.68 2.25
N VAL A 395 -23.41 18.97 1.42
CA VAL A 395 -22.90 20.33 1.21
C VAL A 395 -23.89 21.12 0.37
N ASN A 396 -24.55 22.11 0.97
CA ASN A 396 -25.50 23.00 0.29
C ASN A 396 -25.20 24.48 0.51
N ASP A 397 -24.23 24.81 1.35
CA ASP A 397 -24.01 26.18 1.81
C ASP A 397 -22.52 26.55 1.87
N ARG A 398 -22.22 27.85 2.02
CA ARG A 398 -20.88 28.42 2.19
C ARG A 398 -20.93 29.51 3.25
N GLY A 399 -20.14 29.35 4.30
CA GLY A 399 -19.89 30.44 5.24
C GLY A 399 -18.64 31.23 4.84
N GLY A 400 -18.66 32.56 4.97
CA GLY A 400 -17.52 33.43 4.64
C GLY A 400 -16.24 33.12 5.43
N ARG A 401 -16.35 32.40 6.57
CA ARG A 401 -15.24 31.95 7.42
C ARG A 401 -14.91 30.46 7.29
N ILE A 402 -15.53 29.74 6.35
CA ILE A 402 -15.37 28.28 6.19
C ILE A 402 -14.27 28.00 5.15
N ASN A 403 -13.04 27.86 5.63
CA ASN A 403 -11.84 27.66 4.82
C ASN A 403 -11.03 26.42 5.25
N ILE A 404 -9.93 26.14 4.56
CA ILE A 404 -8.96 25.11 4.95
C ILE A 404 -7.74 25.81 5.56
N GLU A 405 -7.42 25.51 6.82
CA GLU A 405 -6.30 26.11 7.54
C GLU A 405 -5.34 25.02 8.01
N ASN A 406 -4.06 25.08 7.61
CA ASN A 406 -3.04 24.09 7.99
C ASN A 406 -3.44 22.62 7.72
N GLY A 407 -4.23 22.39 6.66
CA GLY A 407 -4.74 21.06 6.30
C GLY A 407 -5.94 20.57 7.14
N VAL A 408 -6.53 21.44 7.96
CA VAL A 408 -7.78 21.22 8.68
C VAL A 408 -8.93 21.87 7.92
N TYR A 409 -9.94 21.09 7.58
CA TYR A 409 -11.11 21.53 6.83
C TYR A 409 -12.17 22.02 7.82
N HIS A 410 -12.63 23.26 7.68
CA HIS A 410 -13.72 23.77 8.52
C HIS A 410 -15.06 23.39 7.91
N PHE A 411 -16.01 22.96 8.73
CA PHE A 411 -17.37 22.64 8.34
C PHE A 411 -18.34 23.23 9.36
N ASP A 412 -19.45 23.78 8.88
CA ASP A 412 -20.51 24.29 9.74
C ASP A 412 -21.76 23.42 9.58
N LEU A 413 -22.19 22.76 10.65
CA LEU A 413 -23.28 21.79 10.60
C LEU A 413 -24.61 22.46 10.93
N LEU A 414 -25.62 22.30 10.06
CA LEU A 414 -26.95 22.86 10.29
C LEU A 414 -27.65 22.09 11.44
N MET A 415 -28.12 22.84 12.43
CA MET A 415 -28.86 22.34 13.59
C MET A 415 -30.24 22.99 13.70
N LYS A 416 -31.11 22.40 14.54
CA LYS A 416 -32.51 22.83 14.65
C LYS A 416 -32.67 24.08 15.51
N THR A 417 -31.86 24.24 16.56
CA THR A 417 -32.04 25.30 17.57
C THR A 417 -30.71 25.82 18.10
N LYS A 418 -30.72 27.04 18.64
CA LYS A 418 -29.60 27.66 19.36
C LYS A 418 -29.02 26.77 20.46
N ALA A 419 -29.89 26.14 21.24
CA ALA A 419 -29.49 25.23 22.31
C ALA A 419 -28.70 24.01 21.80
N GLN A 420 -29.04 23.48 20.61
CA GLN A 420 -28.27 22.40 19.98
C GLN A 420 -26.89 22.89 19.53
N CYS A 421 -26.79 24.09 18.95
CA CYS A 421 -25.51 24.67 18.57
C CYS A 421 -24.59 24.89 19.78
N ASN A 422 -25.12 25.47 20.85
CA ASN A 422 -24.37 25.71 22.09
C ASN A 422 -23.86 24.39 22.70
N LYS A 423 -24.71 23.35 22.74
CA LYS A 423 -24.33 22.02 23.24
C LYS A 423 -23.28 21.35 22.34
N PHE A 424 -23.33 21.58 21.03
CA PHE A 424 -22.34 21.05 20.10
C PHE A 424 -20.99 21.78 20.24
N GLY A 425 -20.98 23.10 20.24
CA GLY A 425 -19.77 23.92 20.32
C GLY A 425 -18.78 23.68 19.18
N LYS A 426 -17.52 24.07 19.38
CA LYS A 426 -16.43 23.87 18.41
C LYS A 426 -15.78 22.49 18.64
N ARG A 427 -15.84 21.59 17.66
CA ARG A 427 -15.36 20.20 17.79
C ARG A 427 -14.29 19.87 16.75
N LYS A 428 -13.17 19.29 17.19
CA LYS A 428 -12.14 18.73 16.29
C LYS A 428 -12.43 17.26 16.03
N GLY A 429 -12.16 16.81 14.82
CA GLY A 429 -12.37 15.43 14.42
C GLY A 429 -11.86 15.18 13.00
N TYR A 430 -12.57 14.32 12.28
CA TYR A 430 -12.31 14.01 10.88
C TYR A 430 -13.60 14.11 10.08
N ALA A 431 -13.48 14.51 8.82
CA ALA A 431 -14.56 14.40 7.84
C ALA A 431 -14.16 13.40 6.77
N ILE A 432 -15.08 12.54 6.34
CA ILE A 432 -14.91 11.81 5.08
C ILE A 432 -15.66 12.57 4.00
N ILE A 433 -14.97 13.02 2.95
CA ILE A 433 -15.56 13.79 1.84
C ILE A 433 -15.74 12.86 0.64
N GLY A 434 -16.96 12.59 0.20
CA GLY A 434 -17.21 11.78 -0.98
C GLY A 434 -18.68 11.61 -1.34
N ASN A 435 -18.98 10.58 -2.14
CA ASN A 435 -20.34 10.24 -2.57
C ASN A 435 -20.59 8.81 -2.09
N GLY A 436 -21.66 8.56 -1.33
CA GLY A 436 -21.85 7.31 -0.60
C GLY A 436 -21.69 6.02 -1.42
N THR A 437 -20.77 5.15 -0.99
CA THR A 437 -20.86 3.68 -0.74
C THR A 437 -19.45 3.07 -0.66
N GLY A 438 -19.08 2.51 0.49
CA GLY A 438 -17.93 1.60 0.68
C GLY A 438 -16.52 2.21 0.86
N PHE A 439 -16.14 2.56 2.10
CA PHE A 439 -14.73 2.63 2.49
C PHE A 439 -14.26 1.25 2.98
N LYS A 440 -13.33 0.62 2.24
CA LYS A 440 -12.31 -0.23 2.87
C LYS A 440 -11.20 0.69 3.34
N GLN A 441 -10.73 0.45 4.55
CA GLN A 441 -9.54 1.06 5.10
C GLN A 441 -8.34 0.85 4.15
N THR A 442 -8.06 1.84 3.29
CA THR A 442 -6.67 2.09 2.93
C THR A 442 -6.06 2.70 4.18
N SER A 443 -5.61 1.81 5.07
CA SER A 443 -4.51 2.13 5.93
C SER A 443 -3.38 2.54 4.98
N ALA A 444 -3.17 3.85 4.81
CA ALA A 444 -1.82 4.35 4.78
C ALA A 444 -1.24 4.18 6.21
N SER A 445 -1.18 2.93 6.68
CA SER A 445 -0.16 2.47 7.60
C SER A 445 0.99 1.96 6.72
N GLY A 446 1.46 2.84 5.85
CA GLY A 446 2.91 2.94 5.83
C GLY A 446 3.31 3.35 7.25
N GLY A 447 4.23 2.62 7.87
CA GLY A 447 4.76 2.97 9.19
C GLY A 447 5.20 4.45 9.21
N LYS A 448 5.50 5.02 10.38
CA LYS A 448 6.04 6.40 10.42
C LYS A 448 7.22 6.58 9.44
N ALA A 449 7.99 5.50 9.23
CA ALA A 449 9.02 5.36 8.21
C ALA A 449 8.53 5.62 6.77
N ASP A 450 7.46 4.96 6.33
CA ASP A 450 6.94 5.12 4.98
C ASP A 450 6.35 6.51 4.74
N LYS A 451 5.78 7.14 5.77
CA LYS A 451 5.33 8.55 5.69
C LYS A 451 6.50 9.50 5.54
N VAL A 452 7.56 9.28 6.31
CA VAL A 452 8.83 10.03 6.22
C VAL A 452 9.43 9.86 4.82
N ILE A 453 9.52 8.63 4.32
CA ILE A 453 10.08 8.31 3.00
C ILE A 453 9.22 8.90 1.87
N ALA A 454 7.89 8.74 1.92
CA ALA A 454 7.00 9.30 0.92
C ALA A 454 7.15 10.83 0.86
N LYS A 455 7.22 11.49 2.03
CA LYS A 455 7.45 12.94 2.11
C LYS A 455 8.84 13.31 1.59
N ALA A 456 9.87 12.56 1.96
CA ALA A 456 11.24 12.75 1.48
C ALA A 456 11.29 12.74 -0.05
N LYS A 457 10.68 11.72 -0.68
CA LYS A 457 10.63 11.54 -2.13
C LYS A 457 9.95 12.69 -2.87
N THR A 458 9.01 13.43 -2.25
CA THR A 458 8.33 14.58 -2.90
C THR A 458 9.29 15.71 -3.32
N TYR A 459 10.47 15.77 -2.71
CA TYR A 459 11.49 16.80 -2.94
C TYR A 459 12.60 16.37 -3.91
N LYS A 460 12.62 15.08 -4.30
CA LYS A 460 13.64 14.54 -5.22
C LYS A 460 13.61 15.32 -6.54
N GLY A 461 14.77 15.83 -6.96
CA GLY A 461 14.93 16.62 -8.18
C GLY A 461 14.31 18.04 -8.14
N LYS A 462 13.76 18.49 -7.01
CA LYS A 462 13.10 19.80 -6.88
C LYS A 462 13.82 20.77 -5.94
N VAL A 463 14.79 20.29 -5.19
CA VAL A 463 15.48 21.04 -4.14
C VAL A 463 16.97 21.04 -4.42
N ARG A 464 17.55 22.24 -4.54
CA ARG A 464 19.00 22.44 -4.66
C ARG A 464 19.65 22.54 -3.28
N TYR A 465 20.92 22.15 -3.22
CA TYR A 465 21.68 22.27 -1.99
C TYR A 465 22.08 23.70 -1.72
N VAL A 466 21.75 24.20 -0.53
CA VAL A 466 22.22 25.50 -0.03
C VAL A 466 22.59 25.31 1.43
N PHE A 467 23.85 25.53 1.77
CA PHE A 467 24.35 25.37 3.14
C PHE A 467 23.57 26.27 4.10
N GLY A 468 23.11 25.74 5.23
CA GLY A 468 22.33 26.51 6.21
C GLY A 468 20.84 26.67 5.85
N ALA A 469 20.37 26.24 4.67
CA ALA A 469 18.95 26.29 4.32
C ALA A 469 18.17 25.08 4.88
N ALA A 470 16.92 25.31 5.30
CA ALA A 470 16.03 24.29 5.86
C ALA A 470 14.60 24.33 5.27
N SER A 471 14.46 24.89 4.06
CA SER A 471 13.18 25.14 3.41
C SER A 471 13.07 24.37 2.08
N PRO A 472 13.05 23.02 2.10
CA PRO A 472 12.92 22.23 0.87
C PRO A 472 11.62 22.54 0.10
N GLN A 473 10.58 23.07 0.75
CA GLN A 473 9.38 23.58 0.08
C GLN A 473 9.61 24.81 -0.81
N SER A 474 10.67 25.59 -0.56
CA SER A 474 11.08 26.72 -1.40
C SER A 474 12.22 26.36 -2.35
N GLY A 475 12.47 25.05 -2.55
CA GLY A 475 13.48 24.56 -3.48
C GLY A 475 14.94 24.65 -3.00
N LYS A 476 15.20 25.02 -1.72
CA LYS A 476 16.55 25.18 -1.18
C LYS A 476 16.70 24.54 0.20
N SER A 477 17.67 23.66 0.38
CA SER A 477 17.95 23.04 1.69
C SER A 477 19.36 22.49 1.77
N ASP A 478 19.94 22.38 2.96
CA ASP A 478 21.07 21.48 3.24
C ASP A 478 20.57 20.09 3.67
N CYS A 479 21.49 19.16 3.88
CA CYS A 479 21.20 17.78 4.24
C CYS A 479 20.39 17.65 5.55
N SER A 480 20.82 18.37 6.58
CA SER A 480 20.24 18.33 7.92
C SER A 480 18.94 19.12 8.03
N GLY A 481 18.84 20.26 7.34
CA GLY A 481 17.59 21.02 7.19
C GLY A 481 16.54 20.24 6.41
N TYR A 482 16.97 19.45 5.42
CA TYR A 482 16.07 18.60 4.64
C TYR A 482 15.48 17.47 5.49
N THR A 483 16.32 16.69 6.17
CA THR A 483 15.84 15.61 7.06
C THR A 483 15.02 16.17 8.21
N GLN A 484 15.45 17.28 8.84
CA GLN A 484 14.69 17.96 9.90
C GLN A 484 13.29 18.32 9.43
N TYR A 485 13.19 18.95 8.26
CA TYR A 485 11.90 19.34 7.69
C TYR A 485 11.03 18.11 7.40
N VAL A 486 11.58 17.08 6.76
CA VAL A 486 10.85 15.86 6.40
C VAL A 486 10.30 15.16 7.65
N PHE A 487 11.12 14.94 8.68
CA PHE A 487 10.70 14.29 9.92
C PHE A 487 9.67 15.13 10.69
N LYS A 488 9.87 16.46 10.77
CA LYS A 488 8.92 17.38 11.42
C LYS A 488 7.57 17.37 10.71
N LYS A 489 7.56 17.35 9.37
CA LYS A 489 6.30 17.42 8.58
C LYS A 489 5.60 16.07 8.43
N ALA A 490 6.33 14.97 8.31
CA ALA A 490 5.75 13.65 8.06
C ALA A 490 5.43 12.88 9.34
N ALA A 491 6.28 12.99 10.36
CA ALA A 491 6.17 12.23 11.60
C ALA A 491 5.95 13.10 12.85
N GLY A 492 6.09 14.43 12.74
CA GLY A 492 5.98 15.34 13.89
C GLY A 492 7.19 15.28 14.84
N ILE A 493 8.31 14.69 14.41
CA ILE A 493 9.49 14.44 15.25
C ILE A 493 10.53 15.53 15.00
N SER A 494 11.04 16.13 16.07
CA SER A 494 12.16 17.08 16.01
C SER A 494 13.48 16.36 16.22
N ILE A 495 14.33 16.35 15.19
CA ILE A 495 15.62 15.64 15.21
C ILE A 495 16.82 16.57 15.38
N GLY A 496 16.61 17.88 15.50
CA GLY A 496 17.69 18.88 15.59
C GLY A 496 18.09 19.45 14.22
N ARG A 497 18.68 20.65 14.23
CA ARG A 497 18.97 21.43 13.02
C ARG A 497 20.20 20.94 12.26
N THR A 498 21.22 20.47 12.97
CA THR A 498 22.52 20.11 12.38
C THR A 498 22.73 18.59 12.31
N ALA A 499 23.68 18.14 11.50
CA ALA A 499 24.01 16.72 11.37
C ALA A 499 24.52 16.13 12.71
N GLU A 500 25.28 16.88 13.50
CA GLU A 500 25.77 16.47 14.83
C GLU A 500 24.62 16.35 15.82
N ALA A 501 23.70 17.33 15.82
CA ALA A 501 22.52 17.25 16.67
C ALA A 501 21.68 16.01 16.32
N GLN A 502 21.47 15.74 15.04
CA GLN A 502 20.77 14.54 14.57
C GLN A 502 21.51 13.24 14.91
N ALA A 503 22.83 13.27 14.88
CA ALA A 503 23.69 12.15 15.27
C ALA A 503 23.60 11.79 16.76
N THR A 504 22.92 12.56 17.60
CA THR A 504 22.66 12.23 19.01
C THR A 504 21.24 11.76 19.28
N LYS A 505 20.31 11.83 18.30
CA LYS A 505 18.89 11.53 18.52
C LYS A 505 18.54 10.06 18.35
N GLY A 506 17.62 9.59 19.18
CA GLY A 506 17.10 8.22 19.14
C GLY A 506 18.15 7.14 19.43
N LYS A 507 17.84 5.90 19.05
CA LYS A 507 18.73 4.75 19.27
C LYS A 507 19.83 4.70 18.20
N LYS A 508 21.09 4.46 18.60
CA LYS A 508 22.20 4.22 17.67
C LYS A 508 22.04 2.83 17.02
N ILE A 509 22.20 2.77 15.70
CA ILE A 509 21.97 1.59 14.88
C ILE A 509 23.25 1.30 14.06
N SER A 510 23.66 0.04 14.01
CA SER A 510 24.75 -0.43 13.15
C SER A 510 24.29 -0.56 11.70
N LYS A 511 25.22 -0.50 10.74
CA LYS A 511 24.92 -0.52 9.31
C LYS A 511 24.04 -1.71 8.88
N LYS A 512 24.28 -2.89 9.47
CA LYS A 512 23.52 -4.13 9.21
C LYS A 512 22.07 -4.13 9.73
N ASN A 513 21.76 -3.29 10.73
CA ASN A 513 20.45 -3.26 11.40
C ASN A 513 19.57 -2.09 10.92
N LEU A 514 19.98 -1.41 9.85
CA LEU A 514 19.26 -0.28 9.29
C LEU A 514 17.87 -0.72 8.80
N LYS A 515 16.84 0.00 9.23
CA LYS A 515 15.47 -0.15 8.76
C LYS A 515 15.03 1.11 8.02
N LYS A 516 14.11 0.96 7.08
CA LYS A 516 13.50 2.07 6.34
C LYS A 516 13.10 3.18 7.32
N GLY A 517 13.47 4.42 7.00
CA GLY A 517 13.18 5.59 7.84
C GLY A 517 14.22 5.88 8.93
N ASP A 518 15.25 5.05 9.11
CA ASP A 518 16.39 5.42 9.95
C ASP A 518 17.17 6.58 9.32
N LEU A 519 17.71 7.46 10.17
CA LEU A 519 18.69 8.46 9.74
C LEU A 519 20.04 7.77 9.54
N ILE A 520 20.75 8.20 8.50
CA ILE A 520 22.12 7.77 8.23
C ILE A 520 23.03 8.96 8.41
N ILE A 521 24.02 8.82 9.29
CA ILE A 521 25.01 9.84 9.59
C ILE A 521 26.32 9.47 8.92
N PHE A 522 26.89 10.45 8.23
CA PHE A 522 28.23 10.39 7.64
C PHE A 522 29.15 11.40 8.32
N GLN A 523 30.44 11.11 8.30
CA GLN A 523 31.50 11.91 8.90
C GLN A 523 32.55 12.34 7.87
N GLY A 524 33.28 13.43 8.13
CA GLY A 524 34.45 13.82 7.32
C GLY A 524 34.11 14.31 5.91
N THR A 525 32.87 14.70 5.64
CA THR A 525 32.44 15.14 4.29
C THR A 525 32.82 16.60 3.99
N TYR A 526 32.77 17.48 4.99
CA TYR A 526 33.24 18.87 4.88
C TYR A 526 33.92 19.38 6.17
N LYS A 527 33.83 18.62 7.26
CA LYS A 527 34.52 18.88 8.53
C LYS A 527 34.69 17.58 9.32
N ALA A 528 35.52 17.61 10.35
CA ALA A 528 35.68 16.50 11.28
C ALA A 528 34.38 16.18 12.02
N GLY A 529 34.15 14.88 12.30
CA GLY A 529 32.94 14.39 12.96
C GLY A 529 31.72 14.34 12.04
N ALA A 530 30.52 14.22 12.63
CA ALA A 530 29.26 14.10 11.89
C ALA A 530 29.02 15.35 11.02
N SER A 531 28.96 15.17 9.71
CA SER A 531 28.95 16.28 8.75
C SER A 531 27.92 16.11 7.64
N HIS A 532 27.25 14.95 7.52
CA HIS A 532 26.19 14.77 6.52
C HIS A 532 25.14 13.77 6.98
N VAL A 533 23.91 13.93 6.50
CA VAL A 533 22.76 13.09 6.93
C VAL A 533 21.80 12.78 5.80
N GLY A 534 21.23 11.57 5.84
CA GLY A 534 20.18 11.12 4.93
C GLY A 534 19.18 10.19 5.60
N ILE A 535 18.18 9.72 4.85
CA ILE A 535 17.11 8.85 5.32
C ILE A 535 17.21 7.52 4.57
N TYR A 536 17.32 6.41 5.31
CA TYR A 536 17.43 5.08 4.71
C TYR A 536 16.12 4.66 4.05
N LEU A 537 16.22 4.15 2.82
CA LEU A 537 15.10 3.70 2.00
C LEU A 537 14.94 2.18 1.96
N GLY A 538 15.88 1.43 2.55
CA GLY A 538 16.01 -0.01 2.31
C GLY A 538 16.91 -0.30 1.11
N ASN A 539 17.24 -1.57 0.88
CA ASN A 539 18.02 -2.05 -0.27
C ASN A 539 19.34 -1.28 -0.45
N LYS A 540 20.03 -0.96 0.64
CA LYS A 540 21.29 -0.20 0.65
C LYS A 540 21.14 1.21 0.02
N GLN A 541 19.92 1.72 -0.17
CA GLN A 541 19.64 3.05 -0.72
C GLN A 541 19.24 4.06 0.37
N PHE A 542 19.58 5.32 0.16
CA PHE A 542 19.16 6.41 1.05
C PHE A 542 18.90 7.70 0.27
N ILE A 543 18.00 8.54 0.78
CA ILE A 543 17.67 9.85 0.21
C ILE A 543 18.28 10.96 1.06
N HIS A 544 18.89 11.95 0.42
CA HIS A 544 19.55 13.06 1.10
C HIS A 544 19.60 14.29 0.19
N CYS A 545 19.85 15.48 0.77
CA CYS A 545 20.19 16.67 -0.01
C CYS A 545 21.72 16.73 -0.17
N SER A 546 22.22 16.51 -1.39
CA SER A 546 23.64 16.46 -1.73
C SER A 546 24.14 17.78 -2.29
N SER A 547 25.36 18.18 -1.97
CA SER A 547 26.04 19.32 -2.62
C SER A 547 26.11 19.18 -4.14
N SER A 548 26.20 17.95 -4.67
CA SER A 548 26.26 17.66 -6.11
C SER A 548 24.92 17.14 -6.67
N GLY A 549 23.89 17.98 -6.66
CA GLY A 549 22.59 17.65 -7.31
C GLY A 549 21.37 17.68 -6.41
N GLY A 550 21.47 18.26 -5.21
CA GLY A 550 20.30 18.51 -4.37
C GLY A 550 19.68 17.23 -3.82
N VAL A 551 18.35 17.18 -3.67
CA VAL A 551 17.68 15.98 -3.13
C VAL A 551 17.71 14.84 -4.15
N LYS A 552 18.51 13.82 -3.84
CA LYS A 552 18.71 12.62 -4.67
C LYS A 552 18.76 11.34 -3.83
N ILE A 553 18.66 10.21 -4.52
CA ILE A 553 18.82 8.88 -3.93
C ILE A 553 20.21 8.38 -4.29
N SER A 554 20.93 7.88 -3.30
CA SER A 554 22.29 7.34 -3.45
C SER A 554 22.36 5.94 -2.86
N ASN A 555 23.35 5.16 -3.29
CA ASN A 555 23.64 3.83 -2.76
C ASN A 555 24.72 3.90 -1.66
N LEU A 556 24.49 3.28 -0.50
CA LEU A 556 25.41 3.19 0.65
C LEU A 556 26.68 2.38 0.38
N ASN A 557 26.68 1.57 -0.68
CA ASN A 557 27.82 0.79 -1.10
C ASN A 557 28.74 1.52 -2.07
N SER A 558 28.43 2.75 -2.49
CA SER A 558 29.39 3.51 -3.28
C SER A 558 30.63 3.84 -2.44
N THR A 559 31.81 3.80 -3.06
CA THR A 559 33.11 3.99 -2.40
C THR A 559 33.13 5.22 -1.49
N TYR A 560 32.54 6.33 -1.95
CA TYR A 560 32.43 7.55 -1.17
C TYR A 560 31.62 7.36 0.13
N TYR A 561 30.42 6.77 0.07
CA TYR A 561 29.56 6.61 1.25
C TYR A 561 30.02 5.47 2.17
N VAL A 562 30.75 4.50 1.65
CA VAL A 562 31.44 3.49 2.47
C VAL A 562 32.51 4.15 3.33
N LYS A 563 33.39 4.96 2.73
CA LYS A 563 34.48 5.67 3.42
C LYS A 563 33.98 6.62 4.52
N HIS A 564 32.88 7.33 4.27
CA HIS A 564 32.37 8.36 5.18
C HIS A 564 31.28 7.85 6.14
N TRP A 565 30.94 6.56 6.14
CA TRP A 565 29.91 6.02 7.03
C TRP A 565 30.31 6.23 8.50
N MET A 566 29.36 6.72 9.31
CA MET A 566 29.56 6.89 10.76
C MET A 566 28.61 5.97 11.55
N GLN A 567 27.29 6.16 11.43
CA GLN A 567 26.29 5.41 12.20
C GLN A 567 24.86 5.60 11.67
N GLY A 568 23.95 4.70 12.02
CA GLY A 568 22.51 4.89 11.86
C GLY A 568 21.85 5.43 13.14
N ARG A 569 20.72 6.13 13.00
CA ARG A 569 19.88 6.59 14.12
C ARG A 569 18.41 6.28 13.88
N ARG A 570 17.79 5.55 14.80
CA ARG A 570 16.35 5.24 14.77
C ARG A 570 15.58 6.16 15.71
N VAL A 571 14.71 6.97 15.14
CA VAL A 571 13.92 7.99 15.86
C VAL A 571 12.41 7.80 15.74
N LEU A 572 11.95 6.79 14.99
CA LEU A 572 10.53 6.57 14.65
C LEU A 572 9.84 5.54 15.55
#